data_AF-H3G6E3-F1
#
_entry.id   AF-H3G6E3-F1
#
_cell.length_a   1.000
_cell.length_b   1.000
_cell.length_c   1.000
_cell.angle_alpha   90.00
_cell.angle_beta   90.00
_cell.angle_gamma   90.00
#
_symmetry.space_group_name_H-M   'P 1'
#
loop_
_entity.id
_entity.type
_entity.pdbx_description
1 polymer ?
#
loop_
_entity_poly.entity_id
_entity_poly.type
_entity_poly.pdbx_seq_one_letter_code
_entity_poly.pdbx_strand_id
1 'polypeptide(L)'
;EACDSECDSLLKNDTWDVVPLPKGRKAIGCRWVFRVKENQAGEIERFKARLVAKGFSQKYGIDYDETFAPVAKFTSIRIVLSLAAKYGLKLHQMDVKTAFLNGVLDEDIYMAQPDGYVDEDHPDHVCKLKRSLYGLKQSPRMWNQTIDDFMLKLGFKKCESDLCIYLKRDGQDMIFVALYVDDLILASSNDE
;
A
#
# COMPACT_ATOMS: atom_id res chain seq x y z
N GLU A 1 -11.45 -3.34 -19.77
CA GLU A 1 -10.23 -4.10 -19.50
C GLU A 1 -9.42 -3.57 -18.30
N ALA A 2 -8.83 -2.37 -18.36
CA ALA A 2 -7.99 -1.87 -17.26
C ALA A 2 -8.76 -1.63 -15.94
N CYS A 3 -9.99 -1.12 -16.01
CA CYS A 3 -10.86 -0.99 -14.83
C CYS A 3 -11.29 -2.36 -14.29
N ASP A 4 -11.60 -3.31 -15.17
CA ASP A 4 -12.01 -4.67 -14.79
C ASP A 4 -10.88 -5.35 -14.02
N SER A 5 -9.64 -5.28 -14.53
CA SER A 5 -8.47 -5.82 -13.84
C SER A 5 -8.24 -5.20 -12.45
N GLU A 6 -8.50 -3.90 -12.27
CA GLU A 6 -8.42 -3.25 -10.96
C GLU A 6 -9.56 -3.72 -10.05
N CYS A 7 -10.80 -3.78 -10.54
CA CYS A 7 -11.96 -4.29 -9.80
C CYS A 7 -11.77 -5.75 -9.37
N ASP A 8 -11.29 -6.61 -10.25
CA ASP A 8 -10.99 -8.01 -9.93
C ASP A 8 -9.95 -8.12 -8.82
N SER A 9 -8.93 -7.26 -8.84
CA SER A 9 -7.93 -7.17 -7.78
C SER A 9 -8.55 -6.73 -6.45
N LEU A 10 -9.45 -5.75 -6.48
CA LEU A 10 -10.14 -5.25 -5.29
C LEU A 10 -11.06 -6.32 -4.67
N LEU A 11 -11.81 -7.05 -5.51
CA LEU A 11 -12.67 -8.14 -5.08
C LEU A 11 -11.85 -9.32 -4.52
N LYS A 12 -10.76 -9.69 -5.19
CA LYS A 12 -9.87 -10.78 -4.74
C LYS A 12 -9.21 -10.48 -3.39
N ASN A 13 -8.91 -9.21 -3.11
CA ASN A 13 -8.35 -8.78 -1.81
C ASN A 13 -9.42 -8.57 -0.73
N ASP A 14 -10.68 -8.87 -1.03
CA ASP A 14 -11.79 -8.69 -0.11
C ASP A 14 -11.83 -7.25 0.43
N THR A 15 -11.74 -6.27 -0.48
CA THR A 15 -11.50 -4.87 -0.12
C THR A 15 -12.69 -4.24 0.62
N TRP A 16 -13.92 -4.65 0.30
CA TRP A 16 -15.14 -4.10 0.90
C TRP A 16 -16.31 -5.09 0.86
N ASP A 17 -17.32 -4.80 1.68
CA ASP A 17 -18.65 -5.41 1.59
C ASP A 17 -19.68 -4.38 1.10
N VAL A 18 -20.66 -4.82 0.30
CA VAL A 18 -21.78 -3.99 -0.13
C VAL A 18 -22.87 -4.03 0.95
N VAL A 19 -23.14 -2.90 1.59
CA VAL A 19 -24.05 -2.81 2.76
C VAL A 19 -24.93 -1.55 2.68
N PRO A 20 -26.12 -1.54 3.31
CA PRO A 20 -26.90 -0.33 3.44
C PRO A 20 -26.14 0.71 4.29
N LEU A 21 -26.15 1.97 3.89
CA LEU A 21 -25.48 3.03 4.63
C LEU A 21 -26.13 3.22 6.01
N PRO A 22 -25.37 3.08 7.13
CA PRO A 22 -25.95 3.26 8.46
C PRO A 22 -26.44 4.68 8.69
N LYS A 23 -27.52 4.81 9.48
CA LYS A 23 -28.07 6.12 9.85
C LYS A 23 -27.00 6.97 10.55
N GLY A 24 -26.83 8.21 10.09
CA GLY A 24 -25.88 9.17 10.65
C GLY A 24 -24.44 9.04 10.12
N ARG A 25 -24.14 8.05 9.28
CA ARG A 25 -22.87 7.99 8.53
C ARG A 25 -23.02 8.68 7.18
N LYS A 26 -21.89 9.12 6.62
CA LYS A 26 -21.81 9.70 5.27
C LYS A 26 -20.78 8.92 4.48
N ALA A 27 -21.17 8.41 3.31
CA ALA A 27 -20.23 7.77 2.42
C ALA A 27 -19.32 8.81 1.74
N ILE A 28 -18.02 8.50 1.66
CA ILE A 28 -17.08 9.24 0.81
C ILE A 28 -17.26 8.81 -0.64
N GLY A 29 -17.00 9.70 -1.59
CA GLY A 29 -17.00 9.30 -3.00
C GLY A 29 -15.72 8.57 -3.40
N CYS A 30 -15.70 8.01 -4.60
CA CYS A 30 -14.50 7.51 -5.26
C CYS A 30 -14.37 8.12 -6.66
N ARG A 31 -13.26 7.84 -7.34
CA ARG A 31 -13.05 8.17 -8.75
C ARG A 31 -12.05 7.21 -9.39
N TRP A 32 -12.18 7.01 -10.68
CA TRP A 32 -11.18 6.35 -11.50
C TRP A 32 -10.05 7.31 -11.87
N VAL A 33 -8.81 6.84 -11.74
CA VAL A 33 -7.60 7.55 -12.19
C VAL A 33 -6.93 6.71 -13.27
N PHE A 34 -6.80 7.31 -14.46
CA PHE A 34 -6.24 6.65 -15.64
C PHE A 34 -4.82 7.12 -15.90
N ARG A 35 -3.97 6.20 -16.37
CA ARG A 35 -2.61 6.51 -16.80
C ARG A 35 -2.21 5.60 -17.97
N VAL A 36 -1.70 6.21 -19.04
CA VAL A 36 -1.03 5.48 -20.11
C VAL A 36 0.42 5.24 -19.69
N LYS A 37 0.89 4.01 -19.87
CA LYS A 37 2.30 3.64 -19.69
C LYS A 37 2.88 3.41 -21.08
N GLU A 38 3.95 4.13 -21.36
CA GLU A 38 4.70 4.04 -22.60
C GLU A 38 6.00 3.28 -22.36
N ASN A 39 6.45 2.53 -23.36
CA ASN A 39 7.76 1.88 -23.35
C ASN A 39 8.88 2.91 -23.60
N GLN A 40 10.14 2.45 -23.61
CA GLN A 40 11.29 3.34 -23.87
C GLN A 40 11.29 3.95 -25.28
N ALA A 41 10.59 3.33 -26.24
CA ALA A 41 10.42 3.84 -27.60
C ALA A 41 9.26 4.86 -27.72
N GLY A 42 8.53 5.15 -26.63
CA GLY A 42 7.37 6.04 -26.62
C GLY A 42 6.07 5.40 -27.13
N GLU A 43 6.05 4.09 -27.34
CA GLU A 43 4.85 3.37 -27.76
C GLU A 43 4.02 2.97 -26.54
N ILE A 44 2.70 2.88 -26.71
CA ILE A 44 1.79 2.49 -25.64
C ILE A 44 2.07 1.02 -25.25
N GLU A 45 2.57 0.83 -24.04
CA GLU A 45 2.81 -0.49 -23.44
C GLU A 45 1.54 -1.01 -22.77
N ARG A 46 0.85 -0.17 -21.99
CA ARG A 46 -0.37 -0.56 -21.26
C ARG A 46 -1.21 0.63 -20.80
N PHE A 47 -2.50 0.39 -20.65
CA PHE A 47 -3.42 1.29 -19.96
C PHE A 47 -3.54 0.87 -18.49
N LYS A 48 -3.45 1.84 -17.57
CA LYS A 48 -3.62 1.62 -16.14
C LYS A 48 -4.84 2.38 -15.64
N ALA A 49 -5.74 1.69 -14.96
CA ALA A 49 -6.80 2.29 -14.16
C ALA A 49 -6.52 2.03 -12.69
N ARG A 50 -6.92 2.96 -11.82
CA ARG A 50 -6.92 2.79 -10.37
C ARG A 50 -8.18 3.38 -9.78
N LEU A 51 -8.79 2.65 -8.85
CA LEU A 51 -9.86 3.21 -8.05
C LEU A 51 -9.28 3.98 -6.88
N VAL A 52 -9.67 5.25 -6.74
CA VAL A 52 -9.15 6.15 -5.71
C VAL A 52 -10.30 6.71 -4.89
N ALA A 53 -10.27 6.48 -3.59
CA ALA A 53 -11.19 7.08 -2.64
C ALA A 53 -10.97 8.60 -2.57
N LYS A 54 -12.05 9.38 -2.45
CA LYS A 54 -12.00 10.84 -2.26
C LYS A 54 -11.70 11.18 -0.79
N GLY A 55 -10.53 10.78 -0.29
CA GLY A 55 -10.19 10.94 1.13
C GLY A 55 -10.07 12.39 1.61
N PHE A 56 -10.02 13.38 0.71
CA PHE A 56 -10.18 14.79 1.09
C PHE A 56 -11.55 15.08 1.74
N SER A 57 -12.56 14.22 1.52
CA SER A 57 -13.87 14.32 2.14
C SER A 57 -13.99 13.61 3.49
N GLN A 58 -12.94 12.89 3.92
CA GLN A 58 -12.88 12.25 5.24
C GLN A 58 -12.75 13.28 6.36
N LYS A 59 -13.37 12.98 7.50
CA LYS A 59 -13.36 13.79 8.71
C LYS A 59 -12.53 13.14 9.81
N TYR A 60 -11.63 13.94 10.39
CA TYR A 60 -10.87 13.56 11.58
C TYR A 60 -11.82 13.25 12.75
N GLY A 61 -11.54 12.20 13.52
CA GLY A 61 -12.38 11.74 14.63
C GLY A 61 -13.64 10.98 14.21
N ILE A 62 -13.85 10.75 12.90
CA ILE A 62 -15.01 10.01 12.36
C ILE A 62 -14.56 8.91 11.39
N ASP A 63 -13.68 9.27 10.45
CA ASP A 63 -13.21 8.40 9.38
C ASP A 63 -11.72 8.02 9.54
N TYR A 64 -10.99 8.73 10.40
CA TYR A 64 -9.60 8.46 10.76
C TYR A 64 -9.20 9.25 12.02
N ASP A 65 -8.26 8.70 12.78
CA ASP A 65 -7.64 9.37 13.93
C ASP A 65 -6.13 9.62 13.74
N GLU A 66 -5.43 8.73 13.04
CA GLU A 66 -3.99 8.86 12.78
C GLU A 66 -3.66 8.58 11.31
N THR A 67 -2.75 9.37 10.74
CA THR A 67 -2.35 9.24 9.33
C THR A 67 -0.84 9.14 9.14
N PHE A 68 -0.08 9.23 10.23
CA PHE A 68 1.37 9.27 10.14
C PHE A 68 1.93 7.91 9.71
N ALA A 69 2.78 7.92 8.68
CA ALA A 69 3.56 6.77 8.25
C ALA A 69 5.01 7.24 8.05
N PRO A 70 6.00 6.53 8.62
CA PRO A 70 7.40 6.86 8.40
C PRO A 70 7.80 6.58 6.94
N VAL A 71 8.81 7.30 6.46
CA VAL A 71 9.44 7.08 5.15
C VAL A 71 10.94 6.98 5.37
N ALA A 72 11.59 5.99 4.74
CA ALA A 72 13.03 5.82 4.85
C ALA A 72 13.76 7.10 4.43
N LYS A 73 14.69 7.55 5.28
CA LYS A 73 15.52 8.71 4.98
C LYS A 73 16.49 8.34 3.86
N PHE A 74 16.73 9.27 2.94
CA PHE A 74 17.75 9.07 1.91
C PHE A 74 19.15 8.78 2.49
N THR A 75 19.48 9.36 3.64
CA THR A 75 20.72 9.05 4.36
C THR A 75 20.79 7.57 4.75
N SER A 76 19.70 7.00 5.26
CA SER A 76 19.62 5.59 5.63
C SER A 76 19.74 4.68 4.40
N ILE A 77 19.06 5.01 3.31
CA ILE A 77 19.18 4.29 2.04
C ILE A 77 20.64 4.31 1.55
N ARG A 78 21.30 5.48 1.56
CA ARG A 78 22.71 5.61 1.18
C ARG A 78 23.62 4.78 2.10
N ILE A 79 23.32 4.70 3.38
CA ILE A 79 24.07 3.84 4.32
C ILE A 79 23.91 2.36 3.94
N VAL A 80 22.69 1.88 3.66
CA VAL A 80 22.46 0.51 3.20
C VAL A 80 23.24 0.21 1.92
N LEU A 81 23.20 1.11 0.93
CA LEU A 81 23.99 0.98 -0.29
C LEU A 81 25.51 0.98 -0.05
N SER A 82 25.99 1.82 0.87
CA SER A 82 27.41 1.88 1.24
C SER A 82 27.86 0.60 1.95
N LEU A 83 27.02 0.04 2.82
CA LEU A 83 27.26 -1.25 3.46
C LEU A 83 27.29 -2.37 2.43
N ALA A 84 26.35 -2.35 1.48
CA ALA A 84 26.34 -3.31 0.38
C ALA A 84 27.64 -3.27 -0.42
N ALA A 85 28.11 -2.09 -0.82
CA ALA A 85 29.38 -1.92 -1.52
C ALA A 85 30.59 -2.38 -0.68
N LYS A 86 30.61 -2.07 0.62
CA LYS A 86 31.72 -2.41 1.53
C LYS A 86 31.82 -3.90 1.81
N TYR A 87 30.69 -4.58 1.98
CA TYR A 87 30.63 -5.99 2.36
C TYR A 87 30.32 -6.93 1.18
N GLY A 88 30.23 -6.41 -0.04
CA GLY A 88 29.93 -7.20 -1.23
C GLY A 88 28.51 -7.75 -1.26
N LEU A 89 27.55 -7.10 -0.61
CA LEU A 89 26.16 -7.55 -0.56
C LEU A 89 25.47 -7.34 -1.91
N LYS A 90 24.53 -8.23 -2.21
CA LYS A 90 23.71 -8.24 -3.41
C LYS A 90 22.50 -7.35 -3.20
N LEU A 91 22.25 -6.46 -4.16
CA LEU A 91 21.13 -5.52 -4.11
C LEU A 91 19.98 -5.99 -4.98
N HIS A 92 18.79 -6.06 -4.39
CA HIS A 92 17.54 -6.33 -5.09
C HIS A 92 16.55 -5.20 -4.80
N GLN A 93 15.78 -4.82 -5.81
CA GLN A 93 14.66 -3.89 -5.65
C GLN A 93 13.35 -4.66 -5.90
N MET A 94 12.39 -4.49 -5.02
CA MET A 94 11.05 -5.05 -5.15
C MET A 94 10.01 -3.94 -5.06
N ASP A 95 9.04 -3.96 -5.97
CA ASP A 95 7.85 -3.09 -5.95
C ASP A 95 6.67 -3.91 -5.43
N VAL A 96 6.06 -3.51 -4.32
CA VAL A 96 4.90 -4.21 -3.78
C VAL A 96 3.68 -3.81 -4.58
N LYS A 97 3.19 -4.74 -5.40
CA LYS A 97 1.91 -4.57 -6.08
C LYS A 97 0.81 -4.37 -5.05
N THR A 98 -0.01 -3.35 -5.30
CA THR A 98 -1.19 -3.03 -4.50
C THR A 98 -0.90 -2.89 -3.00
N ALA A 99 0.26 -2.33 -2.64
CA ALA A 99 0.70 -2.11 -1.25
C ALA A 99 -0.42 -1.64 -0.32
N PHE A 100 -1.11 -0.55 -0.67
CA PHE A 100 -2.21 -0.03 0.15
C PHE A 100 -3.42 -0.97 0.27
N LEU A 101 -3.68 -1.90 -0.66
CA LEU A 101 -4.77 -2.87 -0.51
C LEU A 101 -4.49 -3.94 0.56
N ASN A 102 -3.24 -4.08 0.99
CA ASN A 102 -2.88 -5.01 2.06
C ASN A 102 -3.13 -4.44 3.46
N GLY A 103 -3.28 -3.12 3.60
CA GLY A 103 -3.61 -2.49 4.86
C GLY A 103 -5.02 -2.89 5.31
N VAL A 104 -5.15 -3.45 6.51
CA VAL A 104 -6.46 -3.64 7.17
C VAL A 104 -6.90 -2.28 7.69
N LEU A 105 -8.18 -1.93 7.54
CA LEU A 105 -8.73 -0.71 8.16
C LEU A 105 -9.27 -1.04 9.56
N ASP A 106 -8.92 -0.21 10.53
CA ASP A 106 -9.49 -0.27 11.87
C ASP A 106 -10.81 0.51 11.96
N GLU A 107 -10.97 1.55 11.12
CA GLU A 107 -12.14 2.42 11.12
C GLU A 107 -13.24 1.97 10.13
N ASP A 108 -14.50 2.20 10.50
CA ASP A 108 -15.65 1.94 9.63
C ASP A 108 -15.78 3.03 8.54
N ILE A 109 -15.12 2.86 7.40
CA ILE A 109 -15.21 3.79 6.27
C ILE A 109 -16.22 3.29 5.25
N TYR A 110 -17.14 4.16 4.88
CA TYR A 110 -18.14 3.89 3.84
C TYR A 110 -17.81 4.69 2.59
N MET A 111 -17.80 4.03 1.44
CA MET A 111 -17.49 4.62 0.15
C MET A 111 -18.66 4.37 -0.81
N ALA A 112 -19.01 5.35 -1.63
CA ALA A 112 -19.95 5.12 -2.73
C ALA A 112 -19.42 4.04 -3.68
N GLN A 113 -20.32 3.25 -4.24
CA GLN A 113 -19.96 2.24 -5.23
C GLN A 113 -19.26 2.89 -6.43
N PRO A 114 -18.27 2.23 -7.05
CA PRO A 114 -17.55 2.81 -8.18
C PRO A 114 -18.44 3.03 -9.38
N ASP A 115 -18.28 4.16 -10.06
CA ASP A 115 -18.98 4.42 -11.32
C ASP A 115 -18.68 3.30 -12.32
N GLY A 116 -19.74 2.69 -12.87
CA GLY A 116 -19.66 1.55 -13.79
C GLY A 116 -19.56 0.17 -13.14
N TYR A 117 -19.50 0.09 -11.80
CA TYR A 117 -19.41 -1.17 -11.03
C TYR A 117 -20.38 -1.14 -9.83
N VAL A 118 -21.58 -0.65 -10.06
CA VAL A 118 -22.67 -0.64 -9.07
C VAL A 118 -23.35 -2.01 -9.08
N ASP A 119 -23.60 -2.57 -7.91
CA ASP A 119 -24.39 -3.78 -7.72
C ASP A 119 -25.84 -3.54 -8.18
N GLU A 120 -26.29 -4.31 -9.16
CA GLU A 120 -27.63 -4.20 -9.75
C GLU A 120 -28.74 -4.56 -8.77
N ASP A 121 -28.50 -5.50 -7.86
CA ASP A 121 -29.46 -5.92 -6.83
C ASP A 121 -29.51 -4.90 -5.68
N HIS A 122 -28.43 -4.13 -5.50
CA HIS A 122 -28.25 -3.21 -4.38
C HIS A 122 -27.75 -1.81 -4.81
N PRO A 123 -28.48 -1.09 -5.69
CA PRO A 123 -28.00 0.16 -6.28
C PRO A 123 -27.82 1.28 -5.24
N ASP A 124 -28.62 1.28 -4.17
CA ASP A 124 -28.55 2.29 -3.10
C ASP A 124 -27.56 1.94 -1.97
N HIS A 125 -26.86 0.80 -2.07
CA HIS A 125 -25.89 0.38 -1.07
C HIS A 125 -24.54 1.07 -1.26
N VAL A 126 -23.69 0.96 -0.25
CA VAL A 126 -22.34 1.53 -0.22
C VAL A 126 -21.31 0.45 0.08
N CYS A 127 -20.08 0.68 -0.32
CA CYS A 127 -18.94 -0.16 0.02
C CYS A 127 -18.47 0.16 1.44
N LYS A 128 -18.64 -0.77 2.39
CA LYS A 128 -17.95 -0.72 3.68
C LYS A 128 -16.53 -1.26 3.49
N LEU A 129 -15.55 -0.39 3.57
CA LEU A 129 -14.15 -0.75 3.32
C LEU A 129 -13.59 -1.59 4.47
N LYS A 130 -13.01 -2.74 4.12
CA LYS A 130 -12.23 -3.63 5.01
C LYS A 130 -10.73 -3.42 4.85
N ARG A 131 -10.30 -3.03 3.65
CA ARG A 131 -8.91 -2.75 3.31
C ARG A 131 -8.72 -1.29 2.91
N SER A 132 -7.52 -0.77 3.15
CA SER A 132 -7.22 0.60 2.74
C SER A 132 -7.15 0.74 1.22
N LEU A 133 -7.54 1.91 0.72
CA LEU A 133 -7.57 2.24 -0.71
C LEU A 133 -6.65 3.41 -1.01
N TYR A 134 -6.21 3.54 -2.26
CA TYR A 134 -5.57 4.77 -2.70
C TYR A 134 -6.47 5.97 -2.40
N GLY A 135 -5.88 7.04 -1.89
CA GLY A 135 -6.58 8.30 -1.63
C GLY A 135 -7.23 8.43 -0.26
N LEU A 136 -7.35 7.37 0.55
CA LEU A 136 -7.66 7.55 1.97
C LEU A 136 -6.46 8.16 2.69
N LYS A 137 -6.74 8.93 3.75
CA LYS A 137 -5.72 9.63 4.52
C LYS A 137 -4.82 8.69 5.33
N GLN A 138 -5.35 7.59 5.84
CA GLN A 138 -4.62 6.63 6.66
C GLN A 138 -3.96 5.49 5.86
N SER A 139 -4.17 5.38 4.54
CA SER A 139 -3.65 4.25 3.76
C SER A 139 -2.14 4.03 3.87
N PRO A 140 -1.29 5.08 3.85
CA PRO A 140 0.14 4.88 4.06
C PRO A 140 0.48 4.28 5.43
N ARG A 141 -0.27 4.67 6.47
CA ARG A 141 -0.10 4.16 7.85
C ARG A 141 -0.51 2.70 7.93
N MET A 142 -1.68 2.35 7.38
CA MET A 142 -2.17 0.96 7.40
C MET A 142 -1.23 0.03 6.65
N TRP A 143 -0.71 0.46 5.50
CA TRP A 143 0.31 -0.31 4.80
C TRP A 143 1.59 -0.46 5.62
N ASN A 144 2.10 0.62 6.21
CA ASN A 144 3.31 0.57 7.02
C ASN A 144 3.18 -0.37 8.23
N GLN A 145 2.03 -0.38 8.90
CA GLN A 145 1.75 -1.31 10.00
C GLN A 145 1.71 -2.75 9.52
N THR A 146 0.98 -3.03 8.43
CA THR A 146 0.91 -4.39 7.87
C THR A 146 2.28 -4.95 7.51
N ILE A 147 3.13 -4.16 6.83
CA ILE A 147 4.46 -4.64 6.44
C ILE A 147 5.41 -4.73 7.62
N ASP A 148 5.33 -3.81 8.60
CA ASP A 148 6.13 -3.89 9.83
C ASP A 148 5.85 -5.19 10.58
N ASP A 149 4.57 -5.51 10.81
CA ASP A 149 4.15 -6.76 11.44
C ASP A 149 4.66 -7.99 10.68
N PHE A 150 4.61 -7.95 9.34
CA PHE A 150 5.12 -9.02 8.50
C PHE A 150 6.64 -9.19 8.64
N MET A 151 7.41 -8.09 8.58
CA MET A 151 8.86 -8.11 8.72
C MET A 151 9.30 -8.62 10.09
N LEU A 152 8.63 -8.19 11.16
CA LEU A 152 8.90 -8.66 12.53
C LEU A 152 8.61 -10.15 12.68
N LYS A 153 7.52 -10.66 12.10
CA LYS A 153 7.20 -12.11 12.08
C LYS A 153 8.24 -12.93 11.33
N LEU A 154 8.88 -12.37 10.30
CA LEU A 154 10.00 -12.99 9.59
C LEU A 154 11.33 -12.95 10.38
N GLY A 155 11.34 -12.34 11.57
CA GLY A 155 12.50 -12.26 12.46
C GLY A 155 13.44 -11.09 12.16
N PHE A 156 13.00 -10.11 11.35
CA PHE A 156 13.75 -8.87 11.20
C PHE A 156 13.62 -8.00 12.45
N LYS A 157 14.64 -7.17 12.69
CA LYS A 157 14.64 -6.12 13.71
C LYS A 157 14.68 -4.75 13.05
N LYS A 158 13.90 -3.81 13.57
CA LYS A 158 13.95 -2.41 13.13
C LYS A 158 15.20 -1.70 13.61
N CYS A 159 15.72 -0.80 12.79
CA CYS A 159 16.74 0.17 13.19
C CYS A 159 16.10 1.28 14.02
N GLU A 160 16.68 1.60 15.18
CA GLU A 160 16.17 2.66 16.07
C GLU A 160 16.29 4.07 15.46
N SER A 161 17.31 4.27 14.61
CA SER A 161 17.57 5.57 13.95
C SER A 161 16.63 5.85 12.77
N ASP A 162 16.04 4.79 12.21
CA ASP A 162 15.11 4.85 11.08
C ASP A 162 14.23 3.60 11.03
N LEU A 163 12.95 3.75 11.40
CA LEU A 163 11.98 2.66 11.53
C LEU A 163 11.60 2.00 10.19
N CYS A 164 12.02 2.58 9.06
CA CYS A 164 11.86 1.98 7.74
C CYS A 164 13.04 1.09 7.32
N ILE A 165 14.05 0.94 8.18
CA ILE A 165 15.19 0.04 7.95
C ILE A 165 15.05 -1.18 8.85
N TYR A 166 15.12 -2.36 8.23
CA TYR A 166 15.07 -3.65 8.88
C TYR A 166 16.40 -4.38 8.69
N LEU A 167 16.82 -5.12 9.70
CA LEU A 167 18.01 -5.96 9.70
C LEU A 167 17.65 -7.34 10.21
N LYS A 168 18.06 -8.37 9.49
CA LYS A 168 18.12 -9.74 9.96
C LYS A 168 19.54 -10.25 9.84
N ARG A 169 20.01 -10.97 10.85
CA ARG A 169 21.34 -11.57 10.88
C ARG A 169 21.24 -13.01 11.33
N ASP A 170 21.87 -13.91 10.59
CA ASP A 170 22.01 -15.32 10.94
C ASP A 170 23.49 -15.71 10.79
N GLY A 171 24.20 -15.82 11.92
CA GLY A 171 25.66 -16.01 11.92
C GLY A 171 26.42 -14.90 11.18
N GLN A 172 27.02 -15.26 10.05
CA GLN A 172 27.74 -14.34 9.16
C GLN A 172 26.81 -13.70 8.12
N ASP A 173 25.64 -14.29 7.87
CA ASP A 173 24.71 -13.77 6.89
C ASP A 173 23.94 -12.58 7.42
N MET A 174 23.75 -11.59 6.55
CA MET A 174 23.07 -10.35 6.89
C MET A 174 22.17 -9.88 5.75
N ILE A 175 20.96 -9.48 6.13
CA ILE A 175 19.97 -8.92 5.21
C ILE A 175 19.53 -7.57 5.75
N PHE A 176 19.76 -6.53 4.97
CA PHE A 176 19.16 -5.22 5.18
C PHE A 176 17.97 -5.05 4.26
N VAL A 177 16.91 -4.44 4.76
CA VAL A 177 15.76 -4.03 3.96
C VAL A 177 15.46 -2.58 4.26
N ALA A 178 15.46 -1.73 3.24
CA ALA A 178 14.99 -0.36 3.32
C ALA A 178 13.63 -0.25 2.64
N LEU A 179 12.61 0.13 3.41
CA LEU A 179 11.25 0.33 2.94
C LEU A 179 11.03 1.82 2.59
N TYR A 180 10.80 2.11 1.31
CA TYR A 180 10.45 3.44 0.84
C TYR A 180 9.05 3.42 0.22
N VAL A 181 8.03 3.65 1.06
CA VAL A 181 6.62 3.59 0.67
C VAL A 181 6.27 2.19 0.11
N ASP A 182 6.21 2.03 -1.22
CA ASP A 182 5.86 0.78 -1.90
C ASP A 182 7.11 0.01 -2.40
N ASP A 183 8.28 0.65 -2.40
CA ASP A 183 9.56 0.06 -2.81
C ASP A 183 10.31 -0.55 -1.63
N LEU A 184 10.87 -1.75 -1.83
CA LEU A 184 11.84 -2.37 -0.93
C LEU A 184 13.19 -2.49 -1.61
N ILE A 185 14.22 -1.97 -0.95
CA ILE A 185 15.62 -2.21 -1.33
C ILE A 185 16.19 -3.24 -0.36
N LEU A 186 16.55 -4.41 -0.88
CA LEU A 186 17.15 -5.48 -0.11
C LEU A 186 18.65 -5.54 -0.39
N ALA A 187 19.45 -5.69 0.65
CA ALA A 187 20.89 -5.96 0.56
C ALA A 187 21.21 -7.23 1.36
N SER A 188 21.64 -8.30 0.68
CA SER A 188 21.88 -9.61 1.30
C SER A 188 23.30 -10.12 1.04
N SER A 189 23.87 -10.86 1.99
CA SER A 189 25.14 -11.59 1.82
C SER A 189 25.00 -12.88 1.00
N ASN A 190 23.78 -13.39 0.84
CA ASN A 190 23.45 -14.58 0.07
C ASN A 190 22.44 -14.23 -1.05
N ASP A 191 22.50 -14.97 -2.16
CA ASP A 191 21.62 -14.82 -3.34
C ASP A 191 20.23 -15.49 -3.14
N GLU A 192 20.07 -16.31 -2.08
CA GLU A 192 18.79 -16.89 -1.63
C GLU A 192 18.10 -16.03 -0.55
#